data_AF-A0A9J7IGG0-F1
#
_entry.id   AF-A0A9J7IGG0-F1
#
_cell.length_a   1.000
_cell.length_b   1.000
_cell.length_c   1.000
_cell.angle_alpha   90.00
_cell.angle_beta   90.00
_cell.angle_gamma   90.00
#
_symmetry.space_group_name_H-M   'P 1'
#
loop_
_entity.id
_entity.type
_entity.pdbx_description
1 polymer ?
#
loop_
_entity_poly.entity_id
_entity_poly.type
_entity_poly.pdbx_seq_one_letter_code
_entity_poly.pdbx_strand_id
1 'polypeptide(L)'
;MQLSNRNRYAEELKRRAIARQRFRKIVRCVILNRSWLTDVGEEKLSLNVKKNIALLIRPKQKIGLLNLEEKSLIRTDGKLRTTAERKRLVSLMTGLKCFSKLPPKTRARLAKYIKFMVINPSRVLIKQGDMPQMVYFILTGEVEVSKKTFNPITNTWSNLIVRISGPGECIGDIEMLENCPRLNTYTTGNVVELLVVFHEDFERILRPVMEKEWLEKRHSIEALDYFQFFTKDQVIDACKLGILRQFEPLQTIYYEDEGHLGYVYFVLSGECMILQCLEVLTAQRIGHTFYKLSVQRMK
;
A
#
# COMPACT_ATOMS: atom_id res chain seq x y z
N MET A 1 22.57 -36.00 47.20
CA MET A 1 21.41 -36.48 46.42
C MET A 1 20.29 -35.44 46.27
N GLN A 2 19.99 -34.62 47.29
CA GLN A 2 18.91 -33.60 47.23
C GLN A 2 19.13 -32.43 46.25
N LEU A 3 20.38 -31.98 46.02
CA LEU A 3 20.70 -30.91 45.06
C LEU A 3 20.43 -31.31 43.59
N SER A 4 20.63 -32.58 43.24
CA SER A 4 20.38 -33.12 41.88
C SER A 4 18.89 -33.11 41.52
N ASN A 5 18.03 -33.51 42.46
CA ASN A 5 16.56 -33.48 42.26
C ASN A 5 16.02 -32.05 42.16
N ARG A 6 16.62 -31.08 42.88
CA ARG A 6 16.21 -29.68 42.84
C ARG A 6 16.54 -29.03 41.48
N ASN A 7 17.69 -29.37 40.90
CA ASN A 7 18.06 -28.95 39.53
C ASN A 7 17.17 -29.58 38.46
N ARG A 8 16.86 -30.88 38.59
CA ARG A 8 15.94 -31.57 37.67
C ARG A 8 14.54 -30.95 37.68
N TYR A 9 14.02 -30.61 38.87
CA TYR A 9 12.74 -29.95 39.03
C TYR A 9 12.72 -28.53 38.43
N ALA A 10 13.81 -27.77 38.60
CA ALA A 10 13.96 -26.45 38.00
C ALA A 10 14.05 -26.49 36.45
N GLU A 11 14.72 -27.49 35.89
CA GLU A 11 14.75 -27.73 34.44
C GLU A 11 13.39 -28.14 33.89
N GLU A 12 12.64 -28.97 34.61
CA GLU A 12 11.29 -29.37 34.24
C GLU A 12 10.32 -28.18 34.26
N LEU A 13 10.41 -27.32 35.28
CA LEU A 13 9.67 -26.05 35.36
C LEU A 13 10.01 -25.13 34.19
N LYS A 14 11.29 -24.98 33.82
CA LYS A 14 11.71 -24.21 32.64
C LYS A 14 11.15 -24.80 31.35
N ARG A 15 11.21 -26.13 31.16
CA ARG A 15 10.60 -26.81 30.00
C ARG A 15 9.10 -26.55 29.91
N ARG A 16 8.36 -26.67 31.02
CA ARG A 16 6.92 -26.39 31.08
C ARG A 16 6.63 -24.92 30.77
N ALA A 17 7.44 -23.98 31.27
CA ALA A 17 7.29 -22.56 30.97
C ALA A 17 7.50 -22.26 29.48
N ILE A 18 8.55 -22.81 28.86
CA ILE A 18 8.81 -22.69 27.42
C ILE A 18 7.68 -23.31 26.59
N ALA A 19 7.20 -24.49 26.97
CA ALA A 19 6.07 -25.16 26.30
C ALA A 19 4.79 -24.32 26.39
N ARG A 20 4.48 -23.76 27.57
CA ARG A 20 3.34 -22.84 27.75
C ARG A 20 3.49 -21.57 26.91
N GLN A 21 4.70 -21.02 26.79
CA GLN A 21 4.95 -19.84 25.96
C GLN A 21 4.77 -20.15 24.47
N ARG A 22 5.28 -21.30 24.00
CA ARG A 22 5.05 -21.80 22.64
C ARG A 22 3.56 -22.01 22.37
N PHE A 23 2.84 -22.66 23.28
CA PHE A 23 1.40 -22.87 23.16
C PHE A 23 0.64 -21.54 23.12
N ARG A 24 0.92 -20.59 24.02
CA ARG A 24 0.35 -19.23 23.99
C ARG A 24 0.63 -18.52 22.68
N LYS A 25 1.83 -18.66 22.12
CA LYS A 25 2.20 -18.09 20.82
C LYS A 25 1.38 -18.72 19.69
N ILE A 26 1.21 -20.04 19.69
CA ILE A 26 0.37 -20.76 18.72
C ILE A 26 -1.08 -20.31 18.85
N VAL A 27 -1.65 -20.29 20.05
CA VAL A 27 -3.03 -19.86 20.30
C VAL A 27 -3.25 -18.43 19.85
N ARG A 28 -2.35 -17.49 20.19
CA ARG A 28 -2.40 -16.11 19.69
C ARG A 28 -2.34 -16.07 18.16
N CYS A 29 -1.46 -16.87 17.56
CA CYS A 29 -1.37 -16.98 16.10
C CYS A 29 -2.70 -17.47 15.52
N VAL A 30 -3.31 -18.52 16.07
CA VAL A 30 -4.61 -19.04 15.62
C VAL A 30 -5.70 -17.99 15.79
N ILE A 31 -5.78 -17.31 16.94
CA ILE A 31 -6.78 -16.26 17.20
C ILE A 31 -6.63 -15.09 16.22
N LEU A 32 -5.40 -14.62 15.99
CA LEU A 32 -5.11 -13.57 15.01
C LEU A 32 -5.46 -13.98 13.57
N ASN A 33 -5.50 -15.28 13.32
CA ASN A 33 -5.80 -15.87 12.01
C ASN A 33 -7.20 -16.48 11.93
N ARG A 34 -8.02 -16.31 12.97
CA ARG A 34 -9.33 -16.98 13.07
C ARG A 34 -10.25 -16.57 11.93
N SER A 35 -10.20 -15.32 11.51
CA SER A 35 -11.06 -14.74 10.47
C SER A 35 -10.93 -15.40 9.10
N TRP A 36 -9.77 -15.97 8.75
CA TRP A 36 -9.58 -16.71 7.49
C TRP A 36 -9.47 -18.23 7.69
N LEU A 37 -9.15 -18.71 8.90
CA LEU A 37 -9.20 -20.13 9.25
C LEU A 37 -10.63 -20.68 9.29
N THR A 38 -11.63 -19.84 9.57
CA THR A 38 -13.05 -20.22 9.48
C THR A 38 -13.52 -20.41 8.03
N ASP A 39 -12.74 -19.96 7.05
CA ASP A 39 -13.07 -20.01 5.62
C ASP A 39 -12.38 -21.19 4.91
N VAL A 40 -11.83 -22.14 5.68
CA VAL A 40 -11.30 -23.42 5.19
C VAL A 40 -12.49 -24.33 4.82
N GLY A 41 -13.31 -23.90 3.86
CA GLY A 41 -14.13 -24.75 3.02
C GLY A 41 -14.90 -25.91 3.66
N GLU A 42 -15.34 -25.82 4.92
CA GLU A 42 -16.28 -26.79 5.48
C GLU A 42 -17.71 -26.47 5.02
N GLU A 43 -17.91 -26.20 3.74
CA GLU A 43 -19.23 -26.40 3.14
C GLU A 43 -19.36 -27.89 2.86
N LYS A 44 -19.78 -28.64 3.89
CA LYS A 44 -20.18 -30.04 3.72
C LYS A 44 -21.22 -30.09 2.60
N LEU A 45 -20.95 -30.90 1.58
CA LEU A 45 -21.88 -31.14 0.47
C LEU A 45 -23.26 -31.51 1.03
N SER A 46 -24.27 -30.79 0.55
CA SER A 46 -25.66 -30.98 0.94
C SER A 46 -26.20 -32.25 0.28
N LEU A 47 -27.24 -32.89 0.82
CA LEU A 47 -27.96 -33.97 0.10
C LEU A 47 -28.61 -33.47 -1.21
N ASN A 48 -28.67 -32.15 -1.43
CA ASN A 48 -29.22 -31.57 -2.63
C ASN A 48 -28.18 -31.56 -3.78
N VAL A 49 -28.34 -32.50 -4.70
CA VAL A 49 -27.48 -32.69 -5.88
C VAL A 49 -27.36 -31.42 -6.72
N LYS A 50 -28.44 -30.65 -6.92
CA LYS A 50 -28.39 -29.40 -7.70
C LYS A 50 -27.55 -28.32 -6.99
N LYS A 51 -27.62 -28.25 -5.66
CA LYS A 51 -26.80 -27.34 -4.85
C LYS A 51 -25.32 -27.72 -4.91
N ASN A 52 -25.01 -29.01 -4.87
CA ASN A 52 -23.65 -29.53 -4.98
C ASN A 52 -23.03 -29.29 -6.37
N ILE A 53 -23.81 -29.53 -7.43
CA ILE A 53 -23.38 -29.26 -8.81
C ILE A 53 -23.13 -27.75 -8.98
N ALA A 54 -24.00 -26.89 -8.45
CA ALA A 54 -23.78 -25.44 -8.48
C ALA A 54 -22.55 -25.00 -7.67
N LEU A 55 -22.22 -25.67 -6.57
CA LEU A 55 -21.02 -25.43 -5.77
C LEU A 55 -19.73 -25.88 -6.48
N LEU A 56 -19.79 -26.94 -7.28
CA LEU A 56 -18.66 -27.44 -8.08
C LEU A 56 -18.39 -26.59 -9.33
N ILE A 57 -19.45 -26.01 -9.92
CA ILE A 57 -19.38 -25.22 -11.15
C ILE A 57 -19.15 -23.73 -10.84
N ARG A 58 -19.50 -23.24 -9.64
CA ARG A 58 -19.20 -21.86 -9.23
C ARG A 58 -17.69 -21.66 -9.15
N PRO A 59 -17.12 -20.67 -9.85
CA PRO A 59 -15.76 -20.24 -9.55
C PRO A 59 -15.73 -19.82 -8.09
N LYS A 60 -14.91 -20.49 -7.26
CA LYS A 60 -14.74 -20.12 -5.85
C LYS A 60 -14.49 -18.63 -5.80
N GLN A 61 -15.40 -17.88 -5.18
CA GLN A 61 -15.23 -16.45 -4.97
C GLN A 61 -13.86 -16.24 -4.34
N LYS A 62 -12.99 -15.46 -5.01
CA LYS A 62 -11.69 -15.06 -4.45
C LYS A 62 -11.95 -14.11 -3.29
N ILE A 63 -12.12 -14.64 -2.08
CA ILE A 63 -12.16 -13.83 -0.87
C ILE A 63 -10.71 -13.45 -0.55
N GLY A 64 -10.34 -12.22 -0.93
CA GLY A 64 -8.98 -11.71 -0.85
C GLY A 64 -8.18 -11.89 -2.13
N LEU A 65 -7.11 -11.10 -2.27
CA LEU A 65 -6.27 -11.10 -3.47
C LEU A 65 -5.46 -12.40 -3.61
N LEU A 66 -5.10 -13.01 -2.48
CA LEU A 66 -4.31 -14.24 -2.40
C LEU A 66 -5.19 -15.43 -2.02
N ASN A 67 -4.90 -16.60 -2.60
CA ASN A 67 -5.53 -17.85 -2.21
C ASN A 67 -4.86 -18.48 -0.95
N LEU A 68 -5.46 -19.55 -0.42
CA LEU A 68 -4.98 -20.22 0.80
C LEU A 68 -3.56 -20.79 0.67
N GLU A 69 -3.23 -21.38 -0.48
CA GLU A 69 -1.90 -21.96 -0.75
C GLU A 69 -0.84 -20.86 -0.78
N GLU A 70 -1.13 -19.73 -1.44
CA GLU A 70 -0.26 -18.56 -1.52
C GLU A 70 -0.04 -17.93 -0.14
N LYS A 71 -1.11 -17.77 0.66
CA LYS A 71 -1.01 -17.28 2.04
C LYS A 71 -0.13 -18.22 2.88
N SER A 72 -0.31 -19.53 2.75
CA SER A 72 0.49 -20.54 3.44
C SER A 72 1.96 -20.45 3.05
N LEU A 73 2.24 -20.35 1.75
CA LEU A 73 3.58 -20.23 1.19
C LEU A 73 4.34 -19.00 1.70
N ILE A 74 3.67 -17.84 1.78
CA ILE A 74 4.28 -16.61 2.30
C ILE A 74 4.47 -16.69 3.84
N ARG A 75 3.67 -17.46 4.54
CA ARG A 75 3.83 -17.67 5.99
C ARG A 75 4.97 -18.63 6.33
N THR A 76 5.31 -19.57 5.43
CA THR A 76 6.49 -20.42 5.58
C THR A 76 7.74 -19.58 5.77
N ASP A 77 8.62 -20.01 6.68
CA ASP A 77 9.85 -19.28 6.94
C ASP A 77 10.73 -19.18 5.70
N GLY A 78 11.26 -17.99 5.43
CA GLY A 78 12.04 -17.69 4.23
C GLY A 78 13.27 -18.58 4.04
N LYS A 79 13.87 -19.04 5.14
CA LYS A 79 15.03 -19.93 5.10
C LYS A 79 14.63 -21.34 4.64
N LEU A 80 13.41 -21.77 4.92
CA LEU A 80 12.88 -23.09 4.59
C LEU A 80 12.26 -23.15 3.19
N ARG A 81 11.98 -22.01 2.55
CA ARG A 81 11.40 -21.98 1.20
C ARG A 81 12.36 -22.57 0.16
N THR A 82 11.86 -23.54 -0.60
CA THR A 82 12.55 -24.16 -1.74
C THR A 82 12.72 -23.18 -2.91
N THR A 83 13.57 -23.53 -3.87
CA THR A 83 13.77 -22.71 -5.08
C THR A 83 12.49 -22.60 -5.92
N ALA A 84 11.71 -23.68 -6.04
CA ALA A 84 10.43 -23.69 -6.74
C ALA A 84 9.40 -22.79 -6.04
N GLU A 85 9.32 -22.85 -4.72
CA GLU A 85 8.48 -21.99 -3.89
C GLU A 85 8.82 -20.51 -4.04
N ARG A 86 10.12 -20.17 -4.03
CA ARG A 86 10.57 -18.79 -4.28
C ARG A 86 10.19 -18.32 -5.68
N LYS A 87 10.32 -19.16 -6.71
CA LYS A 87 9.87 -18.83 -8.07
C LYS A 87 8.36 -18.56 -8.12
N ARG A 88 7.54 -19.38 -7.44
CA ARG A 88 6.09 -19.13 -7.32
C ARG A 88 5.78 -17.78 -6.67
N LEU A 89 6.49 -17.43 -5.59
CA LEU A 89 6.34 -16.12 -4.95
C LEU A 89 6.74 -14.96 -5.87
N VAL A 90 7.78 -15.10 -6.68
CA VAL A 90 8.16 -14.08 -7.66
C VAL A 90 7.08 -13.89 -8.72
N SER A 91 6.50 -14.99 -9.21
CA SER A 91 5.38 -14.95 -10.16
C SER A 91 4.17 -14.25 -9.54
N LEU A 92 3.86 -14.57 -8.28
CA LEU A 92 2.79 -13.94 -7.52
C LEU A 92 3.02 -12.42 -7.37
N MET A 93 4.21 -12.02 -6.93
CA MET A 93 4.57 -10.60 -6.80
C MET A 93 4.51 -9.86 -8.14
N THR A 94 4.69 -10.54 -9.26
CA THR A 94 4.60 -9.91 -10.59
C THR A 94 3.17 -9.48 -10.92
N GLY A 95 2.15 -10.18 -10.42
CA GLY A 95 0.74 -9.83 -10.60
C GLY A 95 0.22 -8.75 -9.65
N LEU A 96 1.02 -8.31 -8.68
CA LEU A 96 0.59 -7.33 -7.67
C LEU A 96 0.96 -5.90 -8.09
N LYS A 97 -0.03 -5.00 -8.12
CA LYS A 97 0.14 -3.59 -8.49
C LYS A 97 1.25 -2.89 -7.68
N CYS A 98 1.34 -3.19 -6.39
CA CYS A 98 2.35 -2.63 -5.48
C CYS A 98 3.80 -3.00 -5.81
N PHE A 99 4.03 -4.04 -6.63
CA PHE A 99 5.36 -4.47 -7.07
C PHE A 99 5.60 -4.30 -8.57
N SER A 100 4.68 -3.63 -9.28
CA SER A 100 4.78 -3.37 -10.73
C SER A 100 6.07 -2.63 -11.11
N LYS A 101 6.48 -1.65 -10.29
CA LYS A 101 7.70 -0.85 -10.49
C LYS A 101 8.98 -1.53 -10.02
N LEU A 102 8.90 -2.66 -9.31
CA LEU A 102 10.09 -3.32 -8.78
C LEU A 102 10.75 -4.21 -9.85
N PRO A 103 12.08 -4.06 -10.09
CA PRO A 103 12.79 -4.92 -11.03
C PRO A 103 12.68 -6.42 -10.67
N PRO A 104 12.72 -7.33 -11.66
CA PRO A 104 12.64 -8.78 -11.42
C PRO A 104 13.67 -9.29 -10.40
N LYS A 105 14.90 -8.76 -10.44
CA LYS A 105 15.98 -9.08 -9.49
C LYS A 105 15.61 -8.70 -8.05
N THR A 106 14.96 -7.55 -7.86
CA THR A 106 14.50 -7.08 -6.55
C THR A 106 13.37 -7.96 -6.02
N ARG A 107 12.39 -8.32 -6.87
CA ARG A 107 11.32 -9.26 -6.51
C ARG A 107 11.86 -10.64 -6.11
N ALA A 108 12.86 -11.14 -6.83
CA ALA A 108 13.52 -12.40 -6.50
C ALA A 108 14.21 -12.37 -5.12
N ARG A 109 14.84 -11.26 -4.76
CA ARG A 109 15.45 -11.07 -3.43
C ARG A 109 14.38 -10.99 -2.34
N LEU A 110 13.29 -10.26 -2.59
CA LEU A 110 12.16 -10.12 -1.65
C LEU A 110 11.47 -11.45 -1.35
N ALA A 111 11.43 -12.38 -2.30
CA ALA A 111 10.74 -13.67 -2.17
C ALA A 111 11.19 -14.50 -0.95
N LYS A 112 12.37 -14.21 -0.38
CA LYS A 112 12.85 -14.84 0.85
C LYS A 112 12.42 -14.11 2.12
N TYR A 113 12.23 -12.80 2.08
CA TYR A 113 12.11 -11.95 3.27
C TYR A 113 10.69 -11.43 3.50
N ILE A 114 9.88 -11.39 2.46
CA ILE A 114 8.51 -10.91 2.54
C ILE A 114 7.64 -11.78 3.45
N LYS A 115 6.84 -11.12 4.29
CA LYS A 115 5.89 -11.73 5.23
C LYS A 115 4.47 -11.30 4.91
N PHE A 116 3.51 -12.13 5.29
CA PHE A 116 2.08 -11.84 5.14
C PHE A 116 1.46 -11.59 6.52
N MET A 117 0.61 -10.56 6.61
CA MET A 117 -0.05 -10.16 7.84
C MET A 117 -1.51 -9.81 7.55
N VAL A 118 -2.41 -10.13 8.48
CA VAL A 118 -3.82 -9.75 8.43
C VAL A 118 -4.11 -8.95 9.69
N ILE A 119 -4.72 -7.77 9.53
CA ILE A 119 -5.02 -6.87 10.62
C ILE A 119 -6.51 -6.55 10.61
N ASN A 120 -7.12 -6.66 11.78
CA ASN A 120 -8.54 -6.37 11.97
C ASN A 120 -8.83 -4.85 11.91
N PRO A 121 -10.09 -4.44 11.74
CA PRO A 121 -10.48 -3.04 11.74
C PRO A 121 -10.09 -2.32 13.03
N SER A 122 -9.94 -0.99 12.93
CA SER A 122 -9.67 -0.07 14.04
C SER A 122 -8.38 -0.37 14.80
N ARG A 123 -7.33 -0.79 14.08
CA ARG A 123 -5.99 -1.05 14.63
C ARG A 123 -4.97 -0.08 14.06
N VAL A 124 -4.13 0.46 14.93
CA VAL A 124 -3.01 1.32 14.54
C VAL A 124 -1.86 0.45 14.04
N LEU A 125 -1.50 0.60 12.76
CA LEU A 125 -0.37 -0.08 12.11
C LEU A 125 0.94 0.66 12.30
N ILE A 126 0.86 1.99 12.20
CA ILE A 126 1.97 2.93 12.27
C ILE A 126 1.48 4.09 13.13
N LYS A 127 2.30 4.53 14.08
CA LYS A 127 1.98 5.66 14.95
C LYS A 127 2.95 6.79 14.68
N GLN A 128 2.41 8.01 14.54
CA GLN A 128 3.21 9.22 14.37
C GLN A 128 4.22 9.39 15.51
N GLY A 129 5.45 9.79 15.16
CA GLY A 129 6.57 10.00 16.08
C GLY A 129 7.38 8.75 16.39
N ASP A 130 6.89 7.55 16.09
CA ASP A 130 7.66 6.32 16.31
C ASP A 130 8.79 6.20 15.27
N MET A 131 9.87 5.48 15.62
CA MET A 131 10.89 5.16 14.63
C MET A 131 10.38 4.07 13.67
N PRO A 132 10.56 4.25 12.35
CA PRO A 132 10.09 3.28 11.38
C PRO A 132 10.88 1.96 11.51
N GLN A 133 10.19 0.82 11.51
CA GLN A 133 10.81 -0.53 11.62
C GLN A 133 10.46 -1.49 10.47
N MET A 134 9.47 -1.14 9.67
CA MET A 134 8.96 -1.97 8.58
C MET A 134 8.15 -1.12 7.61
N VAL A 135 8.04 -1.59 6.38
CA VAL A 135 7.16 -1.06 5.34
C VAL A 135 6.07 -2.06 5.04
N TYR A 136 4.92 -1.56 4.58
CA TYR A 136 3.77 -2.40 4.27
C TYR A 136 3.28 -2.17 2.85
N PHE A 137 2.81 -3.24 2.21
CA PHE A 137 2.14 -3.19 0.91
C PHE A 137 0.71 -3.69 1.09
N ILE A 138 -0.27 -2.85 0.75
CA ILE A 138 -1.68 -3.15 0.92
C ILE A 138 -2.15 -4.06 -0.20
N LEU A 139 -2.61 -5.26 0.14
CA LEU A 139 -3.20 -6.20 -0.82
C LEU A 139 -4.70 -6.02 -0.93
N THR A 140 -5.38 -5.91 0.23
CA THR A 140 -6.82 -5.68 0.33
C THR A 140 -7.11 -4.83 1.57
N GLY A 141 -8.27 -4.17 1.57
CA GLY A 141 -8.70 -3.31 2.66
C GLY A 141 -8.16 -1.88 2.53
N GLU A 142 -8.46 -1.08 3.55
CA GLU A 142 -8.23 0.37 3.57
C GLU A 142 -7.58 0.80 4.88
N VAL A 143 -6.68 1.76 4.77
CA VAL A 143 -5.93 2.34 5.88
C VAL A 143 -6.12 3.84 5.89
N GLU A 144 -6.75 4.35 6.94
CA GLU A 144 -6.90 5.78 7.19
C GLU A 144 -5.57 6.36 7.69
N VAL A 145 -5.12 7.45 7.06
CA VAL A 145 -3.91 8.18 7.42
C VAL A 145 -4.32 9.48 8.09
N SER A 146 -3.87 9.68 9.33
CA SER A 146 -4.15 10.88 10.11
C SER A 146 -2.88 11.54 10.60
N LYS A 147 -2.90 12.88 10.66
CA LYS A 147 -1.80 13.70 11.20
C LYS A 147 -2.29 14.40 12.45
N LYS A 148 -1.56 14.22 13.55
CA LYS A 148 -1.80 14.93 14.79
C LYS A 148 -1.19 16.32 14.68
N THR A 149 -2.05 17.34 14.72
CA THR A 149 -1.69 18.76 14.59
C THR A 149 -2.10 19.52 15.83
N PHE A 150 -1.26 20.47 16.26
CA PHE A 150 -1.59 21.39 17.34
C PHE A 150 -2.21 22.65 16.74
N ASN A 151 -3.40 23.01 17.21
CA ASN A 151 -4.03 24.27 16.86
C ASN A 151 -3.68 25.32 17.92
N PRO A 152 -2.85 26.34 17.58
CA PRO A 152 -2.43 27.37 18.54
C PRO A 152 -3.58 28.30 18.95
N ILE A 153 -4.62 28.45 18.11
CA ILE A 153 -5.77 29.32 18.40
C ILE A 153 -6.66 28.68 19.47
N THR A 154 -6.96 27.40 19.33
CA THR A 154 -7.81 26.67 20.29
C THR A 154 -7.01 26.04 21.44
N ASN A 155 -5.68 26.09 21.37
CA ASN A 155 -4.75 25.42 22.31
C ASN A 155 -5.08 23.92 22.49
N THR A 156 -5.48 23.25 21.41
CA THR A 156 -5.87 21.83 21.42
C THR A 156 -5.18 21.03 20.34
N TRP A 157 -4.97 19.75 20.62
CA TRP A 157 -4.52 18.79 19.63
C TRP A 157 -5.71 18.20 18.88
N SER A 158 -5.62 18.15 17.56
CA SER A 158 -6.58 17.48 16.70
C SER A 158 -5.88 16.44 15.81
N ASN A 159 -6.60 15.37 15.47
CA ASN A 159 -6.17 14.44 14.44
C ASN A 159 -6.95 14.77 13.17
N LEU A 160 -6.23 15.18 12.12
CA LEU A 160 -6.81 15.43 10.81
C LEU A 160 -6.61 14.20 9.93
N ILE A 161 -7.68 13.67 9.34
CA ILE A 161 -7.58 12.65 8.30
C ILE A 161 -7.02 13.33 7.05
N VAL A 162 -5.85 12.89 6.60
CA VAL A 162 -5.18 13.46 5.44
C VAL A 162 -5.40 12.64 4.16
N ARG A 163 -5.59 11.33 4.29
CA ARG A 163 -5.80 10.42 3.15
C ARG A 163 -6.34 9.06 3.60
N ILE A 164 -6.96 8.34 2.67
CA ILE A 164 -7.22 6.90 2.77
C ILE A 164 -6.30 6.18 1.78
N SER A 165 -5.57 5.18 2.25
CA SER A 165 -4.65 4.36 1.45
C SER A 165 -5.27 2.99 1.18
N GLY A 166 -5.19 2.52 -0.06
CA GLY A 166 -5.90 1.32 -0.52
C GLY A 166 -5.02 0.27 -1.22
N PRO A 167 -5.65 -0.75 -1.82
CA PRO A 167 -4.95 -1.85 -2.49
C PRO A 167 -3.95 -1.40 -3.56
N GLY A 168 -2.76 -1.98 -3.52
CA GLY A 168 -1.67 -1.65 -4.45
C GLY A 168 -0.75 -0.52 -3.99
N GLU A 169 -1.06 0.15 -2.88
CA GLU A 169 -0.19 1.17 -2.30
C GLU A 169 0.85 0.59 -1.34
N CYS A 170 1.99 1.28 -1.24
CA CYS A 170 2.98 1.09 -0.19
C CYS A 170 2.79 2.17 0.88
N ILE A 171 2.88 1.78 2.15
CA ILE A 171 2.81 2.70 3.29
C ILE A 171 4.00 2.52 4.21
N GLY A 172 4.45 3.64 4.79
CA GLY A 172 5.57 3.67 5.72
C GLY A 172 6.96 3.51 5.07
N ASP A 173 7.04 3.58 3.75
CA ASP A 173 8.28 3.65 2.99
C ASP A 173 8.93 5.04 3.06
N ILE A 174 8.14 6.09 3.12
CA ILE A 174 8.64 7.47 3.04
C ILE A 174 9.55 7.82 4.21
N GLU A 175 9.12 7.53 5.45
CA GLU A 175 9.94 7.84 6.62
C GLU A 175 11.14 6.90 6.77
N MET A 176 11.10 5.71 6.13
CA MET A 176 12.31 4.91 5.94
C MET A 176 13.28 5.68 5.04
N LEU A 177 12.84 6.12 3.86
CA LEU A 177 13.69 6.81 2.88
C LEU A 177 14.31 8.10 3.46
N GLU A 178 13.49 8.93 4.09
CA GLU A 178 13.89 10.20 4.73
C GLU A 178 14.68 10.02 6.04
N ASN A 179 14.81 8.79 6.56
CA ASN A 179 15.46 8.50 7.85
C ASN A 179 14.92 9.35 9.00
N CYS A 180 13.60 9.51 9.07
CA CYS A 180 12.92 10.35 10.07
C CYS A 180 11.87 9.55 10.86
N PRO A 181 11.39 10.08 12.00
CA PRO A 181 10.25 9.49 12.69
C PRO A 181 8.99 9.51 11.83
N ARG A 182 8.04 8.61 12.12
CA ARG A 182 6.75 8.53 11.42
C ARG A 182 6.03 9.86 11.39
N LEU A 183 5.69 10.34 10.19
CA LEU A 183 5.05 11.64 10.00
C LEU A 183 3.56 11.59 10.30
N ASN A 184 2.92 10.45 10.04
CA ASN A 184 1.48 10.23 10.19
C ASN A 184 1.18 8.95 10.98
N THR A 185 -0.04 8.88 11.52
CA THR A 185 -0.62 7.67 12.12
C THR A 185 -1.49 6.96 11.08
N TYR A 186 -1.36 5.64 10.99
CA TYR A 186 -2.07 4.81 10.03
C TYR A 186 -2.94 3.81 10.78
N THR A 187 -4.26 3.87 10.57
CA THR A 187 -5.26 3.06 11.26
C THR A 187 -6.08 2.26 10.25
N THR A 188 -6.28 0.97 10.48
CA THR A 188 -7.12 0.15 9.59
C THR A 188 -8.59 0.56 9.67
N GLY A 189 -9.22 0.81 8.52
CA GLY A 189 -10.66 1.06 8.44
C GLY A 189 -11.48 -0.22 8.45
N ASN A 190 -10.99 -1.26 7.75
CA ASN A 190 -11.59 -2.59 7.65
C ASN A 190 -10.54 -3.69 7.91
N VAL A 191 -10.84 -4.95 7.58
CA VAL A 191 -9.83 -6.02 7.62
C VAL A 191 -8.84 -5.79 6.47
N VAL A 192 -7.56 -5.63 6.80
CA VAL A 192 -6.51 -5.32 5.83
C VAL A 192 -5.55 -6.50 5.72
N GLU A 193 -5.32 -6.97 4.50
CA GLU A 193 -4.26 -7.93 4.19
C GLU A 193 -3.03 -7.19 3.67
N LEU A 194 -1.87 -7.48 4.27
CA LEU A 194 -0.63 -6.74 4.08
C LEU A 194 0.51 -7.70 3.74
N LEU A 195 1.41 -7.25 2.87
CA LEU A 195 2.77 -7.77 2.83
C LEU A 195 3.70 -6.84 3.59
N VAL A 196 4.64 -7.43 4.33
CA VAL A 196 5.51 -6.71 5.25
C VAL A 196 6.97 -6.99 4.91
N VAL A 197 7.78 -5.94 4.93
CA VAL A 197 9.24 -6.01 4.82
C VAL A 197 9.85 -5.23 5.98
N PHE A 198 10.71 -5.89 6.76
CA PHE A 198 11.37 -5.29 7.92
C PHE A 198 12.51 -4.36 7.49
N HIS A 199 12.89 -3.44 8.39
CA HIS A 199 13.90 -2.41 8.15
C HIS A 199 15.19 -2.96 7.53
N GLU A 200 15.81 -3.98 8.12
CA GLU A 200 17.07 -4.55 7.60
C GLU A 200 16.96 -5.05 6.15
N ASP A 201 15.82 -5.63 5.81
CA ASP A 201 15.55 -6.14 4.47
C ASP A 201 15.16 -5.01 3.50
N PHE A 202 14.47 -3.98 3.99
CA PHE A 202 14.18 -2.78 3.23
C PHE A 202 15.48 -2.07 2.82
N GLU A 203 16.36 -1.78 3.77
CA GLU A 203 17.66 -1.13 3.55
C GLU A 203 18.46 -1.84 2.47
N ARG A 204 18.53 -3.16 2.56
CA ARG A 204 19.35 -3.97 1.66
C ARG A 204 18.72 -4.20 0.28
N ILE A 205 17.39 -4.29 0.19
CA ILE A 205 16.69 -4.78 -1.01
C ILE A 205 15.91 -3.70 -1.72
N LEU A 206 15.13 -2.91 -0.98
CA LEU A 206 14.17 -1.95 -1.53
C LEU A 206 14.75 -0.55 -1.65
N ARG A 207 15.49 -0.06 -0.65
CA ARG A 207 16.04 1.30 -0.63
C ARG A 207 16.77 1.66 -1.93
N PRO A 208 17.70 0.85 -2.48
CA PRO A 208 18.43 1.24 -3.69
C PRO A 208 17.55 1.50 -4.92
N VAL A 209 16.36 0.89 -4.98
CA VAL A 209 15.40 1.09 -6.08
C VAL A 209 14.47 2.26 -5.77
N MET A 210 13.92 2.30 -4.55
CA MET A 210 12.91 3.29 -4.17
C MET A 210 13.49 4.67 -3.92
N GLU A 211 14.72 4.76 -3.39
CA GLU A 211 15.41 6.01 -3.13
C GLU A 211 15.73 6.79 -4.41
N LYS A 212 16.04 6.07 -5.50
CA LYS A 212 16.22 6.71 -6.81
C LYS A 212 14.94 7.42 -7.26
N GLU A 213 13.82 6.70 -7.28
CA GLU A 213 12.51 7.29 -7.66
C GLU A 213 12.11 8.44 -6.72
N TRP A 214 12.41 8.30 -5.43
CA TRP A 214 12.13 9.33 -4.43
C TRP A 214 12.95 10.61 -4.66
N LEU A 215 14.24 10.49 -4.90
CA LEU A 215 15.12 11.63 -5.18
C LEU A 215 14.73 12.34 -6.48
N GLU A 216 14.36 11.59 -7.52
CA GLU A 216 13.85 12.16 -8.78
C GLU A 216 12.58 13.00 -8.53
N LYS A 217 11.63 12.50 -7.72
CA LYS A 217 10.44 13.28 -7.33
C LYS A 217 10.80 14.52 -6.55
N ARG A 218 11.71 14.40 -5.58
CA ARG A 218 12.11 15.52 -4.71
C ARG A 218 12.76 16.63 -5.52
N HIS A 219 13.70 16.27 -6.39
CA HIS A 219 14.35 17.20 -7.29
C HIS A 219 13.33 17.89 -8.22
N SER A 220 12.34 17.15 -8.70
CA SER A 220 11.28 17.70 -9.56
C SER A 220 10.43 18.76 -8.85
N ILE A 221 10.07 18.55 -7.58
CA ILE A 221 9.32 19.54 -6.80
C ILE A 221 10.20 20.73 -6.42
N GLU A 222 11.46 20.49 -6.05
CA GLU A 222 12.42 21.54 -5.69
C GLU A 222 12.83 22.43 -6.89
N ALA A 223 12.78 21.89 -8.11
CA ALA A 223 13.10 22.64 -9.33
C ALA A 223 11.99 23.60 -9.77
N LEU A 224 10.78 23.49 -9.22
CA LEU A 224 9.66 24.36 -9.55
C LEU A 224 9.69 25.60 -8.68
N ASP A 225 9.90 26.77 -9.29
CA ASP A 225 9.97 28.06 -8.58
C ASP A 225 8.70 28.37 -7.78
N TYR A 226 7.55 27.84 -8.21
CA TYR A 226 6.28 27.95 -7.50
C TYR A 226 6.28 27.33 -6.10
N PHE A 227 7.21 26.42 -5.78
CA PHE A 227 7.25 25.71 -4.51
C PHE A 227 8.42 26.11 -3.61
N GLN A 228 9.14 27.19 -3.93
CA GLN A 228 10.26 27.68 -3.10
C GLN A 228 9.86 28.01 -1.66
N PHE A 229 8.59 28.34 -1.40
CA PHE A 229 8.09 28.63 -0.06
C PHE A 229 7.66 27.39 0.74
N PHE A 230 7.72 26.18 0.16
CA PHE A 230 7.35 24.97 0.86
C PHE A 230 8.37 24.65 1.96
N THR A 231 7.84 24.33 3.13
CA THR A 231 8.62 23.69 4.20
C THR A 231 9.04 22.28 3.80
N LYS A 232 10.06 21.72 4.48
CA LYS A 232 10.54 20.34 4.23
C LYS A 232 9.40 19.32 4.30
N ASP A 233 8.52 19.44 5.28
CA ASP A 233 7.37 18.55 5.45
C ASP A 233 6.38 18.67 4.28
N GLN A 234 6.15 19.88 3.76
CA GLN A 234 5.28 20.10 2.61
C GLN A 234 5.87 19.56 1.31
N VAL A 235 7.20 19.66 1.12
CA VAL A 235 7.89 19.02 -0.01
C VAL A 235 7.74 17.51 0.06
N ILE A 236 7.93 16.91 1.24
CA ILE A 236 7.74 15.48 1.44
C ILE A 236 6.28 15.10 1.15
N ASP A 237 5.30 15.82 1.69
CA ASP A 237 3.88 15.55 1.47
C ASP A 237 3.48 15.71 -0.02
N ALA A 238 4.06 16.67 -0.75
CA ALA A 238 3.89 16.79 -2.20
C ALA A 238 4.49 15.60 -2.95
N CYS A 239 5.71 15.17 -2.61
CA CYS A 239 6.37 14.02 -3.22
C CYS A 239 5.62 12.70 -2.99
N LYS A 240 4.97 12.55 -1.82
CA LYS A 240 4.12 11.39 -1.49
C LYS A 240 2.93 11.24 -2.43
N LEU A 241 2.32 12.35 -2.82
CA LEU A 241 1.12 12.37 -3.65
C LEU A 241 1.45 12.45 -5.15
N GLY A 242 2.61 13.02 -5.49
CA GLY A 242 3.07 13.21 -6.86
C GLY A 242 3.40 11.91 -7.59
N ILE A 243 3.08 11.89 -8.88
CA ILE A 243 3.42 10.81 -9.80
C ILE A 243 4.21 11.41 -10.96
N LEU A 244 5.41 10.90 -11.20
CA LEU A 244 6.17 11.23 -12.41
C LEU A 244 5.59 10.45 -13.59
N ARG A 245 5.29 11.15 -14.67
CA ARG A 245 4.85 10.57 -15.94
C ARG A 245 5.63 11.18 -17.09
N GLN A 246 5.95 10.33 -18.05
CA GLN A 246 6.53 10.73 -19.33
C GLN A 246 5.50 10.46 -20.41
N PHE A 247 5.40 11.38 -21.36
CA PHE A 247 4.51 11.28 -22.52
C PHE A 247 5.35 11.27 -23.80
N GLU A 248 4.90 10.52 -24.80
CA GLU A 248 5.51 10.52 -26.13
C GLU A 248 5.10 11.78 -26.92
N PRO A 249 5.91 12.22 -27.91
CA PRO A 249 5.53 13.33 -28.78
C PRO A 249 4.13 13.12 -29.38
N LEU A 250 3.30 14.16 -29.34
CA LEU A 250 1.90 14.16 -29.83
C LEU A 250 0.92 13.26 -29.05
N GLN A 251 1.35 12.67 -27.92
CA GLN A 251 0.44 11.94 -27.04
C GLN A 251 -0.53 12.91 -26.34
N THR A 252 -1.83 12.65 -26.49
CA THR A 252 -2.87 13.46 -25.83
C THR A 252 -2.91 13.20 -24.32
N ILE A 253 -2.84 14.27 -23.54
CA ILE A 253 -3.08 14.25 -22.09
C ILE A 253 -4.54 14.63 -21.87
N TYR A 254 -5.37 13.65 -21.53
CA TYR A 254 -6.80 13.87 -21.30
C TYR A 254 -7.03 14.55 -19.95
N TYR A 255 -7.96 15.50 -19.94
CA TYR A 255 -8.65 15.92 -18.72
C TYR A 255 -9.85 14.98 -18.56
N GLU A 256 -9.92 14.21 -17.49
CA GLU A 256 -11.07 13.31 -17.27
C GLU A 256 -12.29 14.17 -16.92
N ASP A 257 -13.32 14.14 -17.78
CA ASP A 257 -14.53 14.97 -17.68
C ASP A 257 -15.58 14.48 -16.66
N GLU A 258 -15.30 13.40 -15.92
CA GLU A 258 -16.29 12.78 -15.03
C GLU A 258 -16.01 13.06 -13.56
N GLY A 259 -16.27 14.29 -13.11
CA GLY A 259 -16.69 14.60 -11.73
C GLY A 259 -15.73 14.26 -10.57
N HIS A 260 -14.52 13.80 -10.85
CA HIS A 260 -13.49 13.54 -9.84
C HIS A 260 -12.35 14.54 -10.03
N LEU A 261 -11.94 15.21 -8.94
CA LEU A 261 -10.82 16.16 -8.91
C LEU A 261 -9.53 15.48 -9.40
N GLY A 262 -9.24 15.57 -10.70
CA GLY A 262 -8.37 14.62 -11.41
C GLY A 262 -7.01 15.21 -11.79
N TYR A 263 -6.09 15.27 -10.83
CA TYR A 263 -4.67 15.62 -11.00
C TYR A 263 -4.35 17.05 -11.46
N VAL A 264 -3.31 17.63 -10.86
CA VAL A 264 -2.65 18.83 -11.36
C VAL A 264 -1.34 18.40 -12.01
N TYR A 265 -1.11 18.83 -13.25
CA TYR A 265 0.10 18.52 -14.00
C TYR A 265 1.10 19.67 -13.91
N PHE A 266 2.35 19.32 -13.64
CA PHE A 266 3.49 20.24 -13.68
C PHE A 266 4.44 19.76 -14.76
N VAL A 267 4.73 20.61 -15.74
CA VAL A 267 5.67 20.28 -16.82
C VAL A 267 7.09 20.47 -16.29
N LEU A 268 7.85 19.38 -16.18
CA LEU A 268 9.23 19.39 -15.69
C LEU A 268 10.24 19.59 -16.83
N SER A 269 9.93 19.07 -18.02
CA SER A 269 10.76 19.17 -19.22
C SER A 269 9.90 18.93 -20.46
N GLY A 270 10.20 19.65 -21.54
CA GLY A 270 9.44 19.61 -22.80
C GLY A 270 8.38 20.69 -22.91
N GLU A 271 7.57 20.59 -23.95
CA GLU A 271 6.52 21.55 -24.29
C GLU A 271 5.20 20.81 -24.47
N CYS A 272 4.11 21.44 -24.02
CA CYS A 272 2.76 20.92 -24.20
C CYS A 272 1.89 21.95 -24.94
N MET A 273 1.06 21.47 -25.87
CA MET A 273 0.05 22.30 -26.51
C MET A 273 -1.29 22.08 -25.82
N ILE A 274 -1.93 23.17 -25.42
CA ILE A 274 -3.30 23.14 -24.91
C ILE A 274 -4.25 23.43 -26.09
N LEU A 275 -5.12 22.46 -26.40
CA LEU A 275 -6.12 22.59 -27.45
C LEU A 275 -7.47 22.95 -26.83
N GLN A 276 -8.03 24.09 -27.23
CA GLN A 276 -9.35 24.53 -26.81
C GLN A 276 -10.26 24.66 -28.04
N CYS A 277 -11.37 23.93 -28.06
CA CYS A 277 -12.39 24.10 -29.09
C CYS A 277 -13.22 25.35 -28.82
N LEU A 278 -13.25 26.25 -29.80
CA LEU A 278 -14.04 27.49 -29.77
C LEU A 278 -15.16 27.41 -30.78
N GLU A 279 -16.38 27.72 -30.34
CA GLU A 279 -17.51 27.97 -31.23
C GLU A 279 -17.43 29.41 -31.76
N VAL A 280 -17.58 29.55 -33.07
CA VAL A 280 -17.60 30.85 -33.74
C VAL A 280 -19.05 31.16 -34.11
N LEU A 281 -19.66 32.10 -33.40
CA LEU A 281 -20.98 32.61 -33.73
C LEU A 281 -20.85 33.80 -34.70
N THR A 282 -21.44 33.68 -35.88
CA THR A 282 -21.47 34.74 -36.89
C THR A 282 -22.79 35.51 -36.79
N ALA A 283 -22.75 36.83 -36.63
CA ALA A 283 -23.92 37.70 -36.64
C ALA A 283 -23.75 38.80 -37.69
N GLN A 284 -24.78 39.04 -38.51
CA GLN A 284 -24.80 40.16 -39.45
C GLN A 284 -25.61 41.32 -38.88
N ARG A 285 -25.03 42.53 -38.88
CA ARG A 285 -25.73 43.77 -38.52
C ARG A 285 -25.30 44.90 -39.46
N ILE A 286 -26.29 45.55 -40.08
CA ILE A 286 -26.10 46.73 -40.95
C ILE A 286 -25.02 46.48 -42.03
N GLY A 287 -25.09 45.34 -42.72
CA GLY A 287 -24.14 44.98 -43.78
C GLY A 287 -22.73 44.57 -43.32
N HIS A 288 -22.45 44.58 -42.01
CA HIS A 288 -21.19 44.12 -41.44
C HIS A 288 -21.34 42.75 -40.76
N THR A 289 -20.34 41.89 -40.95
CA THR A 289 -20.24 40.56 -40.32
C THR A 289 -19.46 40.68 -39.01
N PHE A 290 -20.05 40.23 -37.91
CA PHE A 290 -19.44 40.16 -36.59
C PHE A 290 -19.21 38.70 -36.21
N TYR A 291 -18.03 38.43 -35.66
CA TYR A 291 -17.66 37.12 -35.13
C TYR A 291 -17.62 37.20 -33.61
N LYS A 292 -18.32 36.29 -32.93
CA LYS A 292 -18.24 36.12 -31.48
C LYS A 292 -17.70 34.73 -31.18
N LEU A 293 -16.59 34.67 -30.46
CA LEU A 293 -16.01 33.43 -29.97
C LEU A 293 -16.70 33.04 -28.66
N SER A 294 -17.14 31.80 -28.54
CA SER A 294 -17.59 31.19 -27.28
C SER A 294 -16.86 29.87 -27.04
N VAL A 295 -16.52 29.59 -25.79
CA VAL A 295 -15.92 28.30 -25.42
C VAL A 295 -16.99 27.22 -25.57
N GLN A 296 -16.69 26.17 -26.33
CA GLN A 296 -17.57 25.02 -26.43
C GLN A 296 -17.57 24.32 -25.07
N ARG A 297 -18.69 24.40 -24.33
CA ARG A 297 -18.89 23.52 -23.17
C ARG A 297 -19.18 22.13 -23.72
N MET A 298 -18.16 21.27 -23.76
CA MET A 298 -18.41 19.84 -23.97
C MET A 298 -19.37 19.37 -22.88
N LYS A 299 -20.49 18.79 -23.30
CA LYS A 299 -21.53 18.25 -22.42
C LYS A 299 -21.18 16.84 -22.02
#